data_AF-A0A7S2HKJ2-F1
#
_entry.id   AF-A0A7S2HKJ2-F1
#
_cell.length_a   1.000
_cell.length_b   1.000
_cell.length_c   1.000
_cell.angle_alpha   90.00
_cell.angle_beta   90.00
_cell.angle_gamma   90.00
#
_symmetry.space_group_name_H-M   'P 1'
#
loop_
_entity.id
_entity.type
_entity.pdbx_description
1 polymer ?
#
loop_
_entity_poly.entity_id
_entity_poly.type
_entity_poly.pdbx_seq_one_letter_code
_entity_poly.pdbx_strand_id
1 'polypeptide(L)'
;IAPAITFSAVLDKNTREDGVAQIGSVEVIFSTALTGVIFAIFSGQPLCIVGVTGPVSIFTTAVFSLSSAFDIAFLPFYCWVQLWSALMHMVLAVTNACTAIGLVSRFSCETFGMLIAIIYIVTGATNLINYFSDKTMAAALLSLLLGLGTAWLALLLSSARGWSIFTRFVRVSIADYAATFSILVFIAIPYAAFYEYTPASNPGGNQSDDTISTLEVPSSFG
;
A
#
# COMPACT_ATOMS: atom_id res chain seq x y z
N ILE A 1 -1.95 6.18 2.29
CA ILE A 1 -2.95 5.30 1.63
C ILE A 1 -2.33 4.33 0.63
N ALA A 2 -1.48 4.76 -0.31
CA ALA A 2 -0.93 3.86 -1.33
C ALA A 2 -0.19 2.62 -0.77
N PRO A 3 0.69 2.74 0.24
CA PRO A 3 1.32 1.56 0.84
C PRO A 3 0.32 0.63 1.53
N ALA A 4 -0.70 1.19 2.18
CA ALA A 4 -1.72 0.40 2.86
C ALA A 4 -2.51 -0.47 1.87
N ILE A 5 -2.86 0.07 0.70
CA ILE A 5 -3.54 -0.67 -0.38
C ILE A 5 -2.61 -1.73 -0.97
N THR A 6 -1.34 -1.42 -1.20
CA THR A 6 -0.38 -2.40 -1.74
C THR A 6 -0.16 -3.57 -0.77
N PHE A 7 0.03 -3.28 0.52
CA PHE A 7 0.22 -4.33 1.53
C PHE A 7 -1.07 -5.11 1.81
N SER A 8 -2.23 -4.45 1.76
CA SER A 8 -3.50 -5.16 1.90
C SER A 8 -3.79 -6.08 0.72
N ALA A 9 -3.43 -5.70 -0.51
CA ALA A 9 -3.54 -6.58 -1.67
C ALA A 9 -2.60 -7.79 -1.58
N VAL A 10 -1.44 -7.64 -0.95
CA VAL A 10 -0.54 -8.78 -0.66
C VAL A 10 -1.15 -9.68 0.41
N LEU A 11 -1.73 -9.12 1.48
CA LEU A 11 -2.40 -9.91 2.51
C LEU A 11 -3.62 -10.67 1.97
N ASP A 12 -4.45 -10.00 1.15
CA ASP A 12 -5.61 -10.62 0.51
C ASP A 12 -5.25 -11.86 -0.30
N LYS A 13 -4.13 -11.81 -1.03
CA LYS A 13 -3.63 -12.96 -1.82
C LYS A 13 -3.07 -14.08 -0.96
N ASN A 14 -2.43 -13.76 0.15
CA ASN A 14 -1.70 -14.72 0.98
C ASN A 14 -2.49 -15.25 2.17
N THR A 15 -3.69 -14.74 2.42
CA THR A 15 -4.56 -15.14 3.56
C THR A 15 -5.92 -15.60 3.04
N ARG A 16 -5.91 -16.42 1.98
CA ARG A 16 -7.12 -17.06 1.44
C ARG A 16 -7.30 -18.46 2.02
N GLU A 17 -8.47 -18.70 2.59
CA GLU A 17 -8.92 -19.99 3.10
C GLU A 17 -10.28 -20.29 2.45
N ASP A 18 -10.44 -21.47 1.84
CA ASP A 18 -11.66 -21.87 1.12
C ASP A 18 -12.17 -20.85 0.07
N GLY A 19 -11.25 -20.13 -0.57
CA GLY A 19 -11.57 -19.11 -1.59
C GLY A 19 -12.00 -17.76 -1.04
N VAL A 20 -12.03 -17.58 0.29
CA VAL A 20 -12.36 -16.31 0.97
C VAL A 20 -11.10 -15.72 1.60
N ALA A 21 -10.86 -14.43 1.37
CA ALA A 21 -9.78 -13.70 2.05
C ALA A 21 -10.17 -13.43 3.50
N GLN A 22 -9.37 -13.90 4.46
CA GLN A 22 -9.62 -13.67 5.88
C GLN A 22 -9.24 -12.24 6.32
N ILE A 23 -8.32 -11.60 5.60
CA ILE A 23 -7.93 -10.18 5.78
C ILE A 23 -7.91 -9.52 4.40
N GLY A 24 -8.94 -8.73 4.11
CA GLY A 24 -9.06 -7.99 2.87
C GLY A 24 -8.55 -6.56 2.93
N SER A 25 -8.71 -5.85 1.82
CA SER A 25 -8.29 -4.46 1.70
C SER A 25 -9.15 -3.49 2.53
N VAL A 26 -10.43 -3.79 2.69
CA VAL A 26 -11.35 -2.95 3.46
C VAL A 26 -11.01 -3.00 4.95
N GLU A 27 -10.70 -4.17 5.49
CA GLU A 27 -10.34 -4.38 6.90
C GLU A 27 -9.04 -3.64 7.24
N VAL A 28 -8.04 -3.71 6.36
CA VAL A 28 -6.75 -3.02 6.56
C VAL A 28 -6.92 -1.50 6.51
N ILE A 29 -7.71 -0.99 5.57
CA ILE A 29 -8.00 0.45 5.47
C ILE A 29 -8.78 0.92 6.71
N PHE A 30 -9.81 0.18 7.10
CA PHE A 30 -10.61 0.49 8.29
C PHE A 30 -9.77 0.49 9.56
N SER A 31 -8.94 -0.55 9.75
CA SER A 31 -8.02 -0.66 10.88
C SER A 31 -7.01 0.48 10.93
N THR A 32 -6.42 0.84 9.78
CA THR A 32 -5.46 1.96 9.69
C THR A 32 -6.13 3.29 9.97
N ALA A 33 -7.36 3.51 9.48
CA ALA A 33 -8.13 4.72 9.74
C ALA A 33 -8.50 4.87 11.22
N LEU A 34 -9.06 3.82 11.82
CA LEU A 34 -9.44 3.81 13.24
C LEU A 34 -8.22 4.03 14.14
N THR A 35 -7.15 3.27 13.92
CA THR A 35 -5.91 3.39 14.70
C THR A 35 -5.26 4.76 14.50
N GLY A 36 -5.30 5.31 13.29
CA GLY A 36 -4.80 6.65 13.00
C GLY A 36 -5.53 7.75 13.76
N VAL A 37 -6.86 7.68 13.85
CA VAL A 37 -7.67 8.64 14.64
C VAL A 37 -7.34 8.54 16.12
N ILE A 38 -7.30 7.32 16.67
CA ILE A 38 -6.98 7.10 18.08
C ILE A 38 -5.56 7.61 18.39
N PHE A 39 -4.58 7.27 17.54
CA PHE A 39 -3.21 7.72 17.72
C PHE A 39 -3.07 9.25 17.60
N ALA A 40 -3.79 9.89 16.69
CA ALA A 40 -3.75 11.35 16.55
C ALA A 40 -4.24 12.09 17.80
N ILE A 41 -5.22 11.54 18.52
CA ILE A 41 -5.79 12.16 19.73
C ILE A 41 -4.90 11.91 20.97
N PHE A 42 -4.33 10.72 21.09
CA PHE A 42 -3.65 10.27 22.32
C PHE A 42 -2.11 10.19 22.23
N SER A 43 -1.50 10.42 21.06
CA SER A 43 -0.03 10.31 20.90
C SER A 43 0.72 11.55 21.37
N GLY A 44 1.97 11.35 21.82
CA GLY A 44 2.92 12.43 22.09
C GLY A 44 3.59 13.02 20.83
N GLN A 45 3.42 12.37 19.67
CA GLN A 45 3.98 12.81 18.39
C GLN A 45 2.99 12.54 17.25
N PRO A 46 2.00 13.42 17.04
CA PRO A 46 0.96 13.23 16.02
C PRO A 46 1.48 13.33 14.57
N LEU A 47 2.74 13.71 14.37
CA LEU A 47 3.38 13.71 13.04
C LEU A 47 3.75 12.28 12.57
N CYS A 48 3.74 11.29 13.47
CA CYS A 48 4.02 9.90 13.11
C CYS A 48 2.80 9.25 12.43
N ILE A 49 3.00 8.70 11.24
CA ILE A 49 1.97 8.00 10.47
C ILE A 49 2.03 6.52 10.80
N VAL A 50 0.95 5.99 11.37
CA VAL A 50 0.80 4.57 11.67
C VAL A 50 0.10 3.88 10.50
N GLY A 51 0.55 2.66 10.16
CA GLY A 51 -0.07 1.85 9.13
C GLY A 51 0.57 0.49 8.99
N VAL A 52 -0.08 -0.39 8.22
CA VAL A 52 0.46 -1.72 7.91
C VAL A 52 1.71 -1.57 7.03
N THR A 53 2.74 -2.34 7.36
CA THR A 53 4.03 -2.36 6.65
C THR A 53 4.35 -3.75 6.13
N GLY A 54 5.34 -3.85 5.24
CA GLY A 54 5.80 -5.12 4.67
C GLY A 54 6.15 -6.19 5.73
N PRO A 55 6.95 -5.87 6.76
CA PRO A 55 7.28 -6.84 7.82
C PRO A 55 6.05 -7.35 8.57
N VAL A 56 5.09 -6.46 8.88
CA VAL A 56 3.82 -6.84 9.53
C VAL A 56 3.00 -7.75 8.61
N SER A 57 3.04 -7.51 7.31
CA SER A 57 2.33 -8.32 6.32
C SER A 57 2.90 -9.74 6.24
N ILE A 58 4.24 -9.85 6.14
CA ILE A 58 4.95 -11.14 6.13
C ILE A 58 4.70 -11.91 7.43
N PHE A 59 4.75 -11.23 8.58
CA PHE A 59 4.43 -11.84 9.87
C PHE A 59 3.01 -12.40 9.90
N THR A 60 2.03 -11.64 9.41
CA THR A 60 0.62 -12.07 9.38
C THR A 60 0.44 -13.28 8.46
N THR A 61 1.09 -13.31 7.30
CA THR A 61 1.11 -14.50 6.41
C THR A 61 1.74 -15.70 7.09
N ALA A 62 2.83 -15.53 7.84
CA ALA A 62 3.45 -16.63 8.59
C ALA A 62 2.52 -17.17 9.68
N VAL A 63 1.80 -16.30 10.40
CA VAL A 63 0.79 -16.69 11.39
C VAL A 63 -0.36 -17.46 10.73
N PHE A 64 -0.78 -17.04 9.53
CA PHE A 64 -1.79 -17.75 8.74
C PHE A 64 -1.30 -19.17 8.39
N SER A 65 -0.11 -19.31 7.82
CA SER A 65 0.47 -20.63 7.51
C SER A 65 0.63 -21.52 8.75
N LEU A 66 0.94 -20.93 9.90
CA LEU A 66 1.03 -21.66 11.17
C LEU A 66 -0.33 -22.15 11.64
N SER A 67 -1.37 -21.31 11.52
CA SER A 67 -2.74 -21.68 11.87
C SER A 67 -3.24 -22.85 11.04
N SER A 68 -2.99 -22.83 9.72
CA SER A 68 -3.33 -23.92 8.82
C SER A 68 -2.55 -25.20 9.13
N ALA A 69 -1.28 -25.09 9.52
CA ALA A 69 -0.47 -26.25 9.92
C ALA A 69 -0.96 -26.93 11.20
N PHE A 70 -1.60 -26.18 12.10
CA PHE A 70 -2.19 -26.68 13.34
C PHE A 70 -3.69 -27.02 13.23
N ASP A 71 -4.31 -26.79 12.07
CA ASP A 71 -5.75 -26.97 11.85
C ASP A 71 -6.62 -26.14 12.84
N ILE A 72 -6.17 -24.92 13.13
CA ILE A 72 -6.86 -23.97 14.03
C ILE A 72 -7.40 -22.81 13.20
N ALA A 73 -8.57 -22.29 13.57
CA ALA A 73 -9.14 -21.09 12.95
C ALA A 73 -8.20 -19.88 13.08
N PHE A 74 -7.92 -19.22 11.96
CA PHE A 74 -6.93 -18.13 11.88
C PHE A 74 -7.33 -16.87 12.68
N LEU A 75 -8.57 -16.38 12.57
CA LEU A 75 -9.01 -15.15 13.25
C LEU A 75 -8.86 -15.21 14.79
N PRO A 76 -9.36 -16.25 15.49
CA PRO A 76 -9.18 -16.38 16.93
C PRO A 76 -7.71 -16.52 17.32
N PHE A 77 -6.93 -17.27 16.54
CA PHE A 77 -5.50 -17.44 16.78
C PHE A 77 -4.74 -16.13 16.64
N TYR A 78 -5.03 -15.36 15.59
CA TYR A 78 -4.46 -14.03 15.35
C TYR A 78 -4.82 -13.04 16.47
N CYS A 79 -6.08 -13.05 16.93
CA CYS A 79 -6.52 -12.25 18.08
C CYS A 79 -5.71 -12.59 19.34
N TRP A 80 -5.48 -13.88 19.61
CA TRP A 80 -4.69 -14.31 20.76
C TRP A 80 -3.22 -13.85 20.67
N VAL A 81 -2.60 -13.97 19.49
CA VAL A 81 -1.25 -13.45 19.25
C VAL A 81 -1.16 -11.95 19.53
N GLN A 82 -2.16 -11.17 19.11
CA GLN A 82 -2.17 -9.73 19.34
C GLN A 82 -2.45 -9.35 20.80
N LEU A 83 -3.24 -10.14 21.52
CA LEU A 83 -3.46 -9.94 22.96
C LEU A 83 -2.15 -10.10 23.74
N TRP A 84 -1.34 -11.12 23.42
CA TRP A 84 -0.01 -11.29 24.01
C TRP A 84 0.95 -10.17 23.62
N SER A 85 0.92 -9.73 22.36
CA SER A 85 1.70 -8.57 21.89
C SER A 85 1.36 -7.31 22.70
N ALA A 86 0.08 -7.03 22.93
CA ALA A 86 -0.37 -5.90 23.74
C ALA A 86 0.08 -6.00 25.22
N LEU A 87 0.02 -7.20 25.81
CA LEU A 87 0.51 -7.43 27.17
C LEU A 87 2.01 -7.17 27.28
N MET A 88 2.81 -7.71 26.35
CA MET A 88 4.26 -7.47 26.31
C MET A 88 4.58 -6.00 26.09
N HIS A 89 3.82 -5.31 25.25
CA HIS A 89 3.96 -3.87 25.05
C HIS A 89 3.71 -3.07 26.33
N MET A 90 2.69 -3.43 27.12
CA MET A 90 2.40 -2.80 28.40
C MET A 90 3.51 -3.06 29.43
N VAL A 91 4.07 -4.26 29.49
CA VAL A 91 5.22 -4.58 30.35
C VAL A 91 6.45 -3.73 29.96
N LEU A 92 6.73 -3.58 28.67
CA LEU A 92 7.82 -2.72 28.18
C LEU A 92 7.60 -1.24 28.54
N ALA A 93 6.36 -0.77 28.51
CA ALA A 93 6.01 0.60 28.91
C ALA A 93 6.26 0.83 30.42
N VAL A 94 5.82 -0.09 31.28
CA VAL A 94 6.02 0.02 32.74
C VAL A 94 7.49 -0.09 33.13
N THR A 95 8.27 -0.92 32.43
CA THR A 95 9.71 -1.08 32.68
C THR A 95 10.57 0.05 32.08
N ASN A 96 9.95 1.04 31.43
CA ASN A 96 10.62 2.15 30.75
C ASN A 96 11.73 1.69 29.77
N ALA A 97 11.42 0.63 29.01
CA ALA A 97 12.33 0.07 28.01
C ALA A 97 12.69 1.06 26.90
N CYS A 98 11.94 2.16 26.77
CA CYS A 98 12.25 3.28 25.88
C CYS A 98 13.65 3.85 26.08
N THR A 99 14.27 3.71 27.26
CA THR A 99 15.66 4.11 27.51
C THR A 99 16.65 3.43 26.54
N ALA A 100 16.34 2.21 26.09
CA ALA A 100 17.18 1.46 25.14
C ALA A 100 17.24 2.13 23.75
N ILE A 101 16.31 3.02 23.39
CA ILE A 101 16.36 3.74 22.11
C ILE A 101 17.61 4.64 22.01
N GLY A 102 18.14 5.09 23.16
CA GLY A 102 19.38 5.88 23.19
C GLY A 102 20.62 5.09 22.75
N LEU A 103 20.54 3.76 22.69
CA LEU A 103 21.60 2.90 22.16
C LEU A 103 21.61 2.87 20.62
N VAL A 104 20.51 3.30 19.98
CA VAL A 104 20.41 3.29 18.52
C VAL A 104 21.18 4.48 17.96
N SER A 105 22.23 4.17 17.21
CA SER A 105 23.07 5.20 16.59
C SER A 105 22.41 5.83 15.36
N ARG A 106 22.84 7.04 15.00
CA ARG A 106 22.42 7.71 13.76
C ARG A 106 22.76 6.87 12.52
N PHE A 107 23.89 6.17 12.53
CA PHE A 107 24.30 5.26 11.47
C PHE A 107 23.28 4.13 11.25
N SER A 108 22.74 3.56 12.35
CA SER A 108 21.70 2.54 12.28
C SER A 108 20.39 3.08 11.67
N CYS A 109 19.98 4.29 12.05
CA CYS A 109 18.79 4.94 11.48
C CYS A 109 18.94 5.23 9.98
N GLU A 110 20.09 5.77 9.55
CA GLU A 110 20.37 6.04 8.14
C GLU A 110 20.43 4.75 7.31
N THR A 111 21.07 3.70 7.84
CA THR A 111 21.12 2.37 7.21
C THR A 111 19.72 1.74 7.09
N PHE A 112 18.90 1.84 8.13
CA PHE A 112 17.53 1.32 8.11
C PHE A 112 16.64 2.08 7.11
N GLY A 113 16.79 3.41 7.04
CA GLY A 113 16.12 4.23 6.02
C GLY A 113 16.52 3.83 4.60
N MET A 114 17.81 3.58 4.36
CA MET A 114 18.31 3.08 3.08
C MET A 114 17.73 1.69 2.74
N LEU A 115 17.67 0.78 3.70
CA LEU A 115 17.07 -0.54 3.53
C LEU A 115 15.61 -0.45 3.09
N ILE A 116 14.81 0.38 3.78
CA ILE A 116 13.40 0.60 3.42
C ILE A 116 13.29 1.17 2.00
N ALA A 117 14.13 2.14 1.64
CA ALA A 117 14.12 2.72 0.30
C ALA A 117 14.40 1.68 -0.79
N ILE A 118 15.40 0.81 -0.59
CA ILE A 118 15.73 -0.29 -1.51
C ILE A 118 14.56 -1.27 -1.63
N ILE A 119 13.95 -1.66 -0.50
CA ILE A 119 12.79 -2.57 -0.50
C ILE A 119 11.66 -1.99 -1.33
N TYR A 120 11.33 -0.70 -1.17
CA TYR A 120 10.27 -0.07 -1.97
C TYR A 120 10.57 -0.05 -3.47
N ILE A 121 11.82 0.20 -3.87
CA ILE A 121 12.23 0.17 -5.29
C ILE A 121 12.08 -1.24 -5.86
N VAL A 122 12.58 -2.26 -5.15
CA VAL A 122 12.50 -3.67 -5.58
C VAL A 122 11.05 -4.13 -5.65
N THR A 123 10.24 -3.85 -4.63
CA THR A 123 8.80 -4.19 -4.63
C THR A 123 8.07 -3.50 -5.79
N GLY A 124 8.37 -2.24 -6.08
CA GLY A 124 7.81 -1.54 -7.24
C GLY A 124 8.17 -2.23 -8.56
N ALA A 125 9.44 -2.60 -8.75
CA ALA A 125 9.91 -3.29 -9.95
C ALA A 125 9.30 -4.70 -10.10
N THR A 126 9.22 -5.48 -9.02
CA THR A 126 8.60 -6.82 -9.05
C THR A 126 7.13 -6.75 -9.42
N ASN A 127 6.36 -5.79 -8.87
CA ASN A 127 4.96 -5.60 -9.24
C ASN A 127 4.79 -5.27 -10.73
N LEU A 128 5.69 -4.45 -11.28
CA LEU A 128 5.69 -4.13 -12.70
C LEU A 128 5.96 -5.38 -13.55
N ILE A 129 7.00 -6.16 -13.23
CA ILE A 129 7.35 -7.39 -13.95
C ILE A 129 6.19 -8.40 -13.93
N ASN A 130 5.56 -8.60 -12.77
CA ASN A 130 4.42 -9.50 -12.64
C ASN A 130 3.25 -9.05 -13.54
N TYR A 131 3.03 -7.74 -13.66
CA TYR A 131 2.00 -7.20 -14.55
C TYR A 131 2.26 -7.49 -16.04
N PHE A 132 3.53 -7.53 -16.45
CA PHE A 132 3.92 -7.94 -17.81
C PHE A 132 3.72 -9.44 -18.08
N SER A 133 3.73 -10.28 -17.04
CA SER A 133 3.53 -11.72 -17.17
C SER A 133 2.05 -12.10 -17.24
N ASP A 134 1.18 -11.38 -16.51
CA ASP A 134 -0.23 -11.77 -16.34
C ASP A 134 -1.19 -11.16 -17.37
N LYS A 135 -0.82 -10.05 -18.02
CA LYS A 135 -1.71 -9.29 -18.91
C LYS A 135 -1.18 -9.21 -20.34
N THR A 136 -2.06 -8.85 -21.28
CA THR A 136 -1.68 -8.65 -22.68
C THR A 136 -0.58 -7.59 -22.78
N MET A 137 0.35 -7.79 -23.73
CA MET A 137 1.51 -6.90 -23.91
C MET A 137 1.08 -5.42 -24.07
N ALA A 138 -0.03 -5.16 -24.76
CA ALA A 138 -0.59 -3.82 -24.90
C ALA A 138 -1.03 -3.20 -23.55
N ALA A 139 -1.74 -3.96 -22.71
CA ALA A 139 -2.16 -3.51 -21.39
C ALA A 139 -0.97 -3.24 -20.46
N ALA A 140 0.07 -4.09 -20.54
CA ALA A 140 1.28 -3.94 -19.75
C ALA A 140 2.13 -2.72 -20.18
N LEU A 141 2.23 -2.46 -21.49
CA LEU A 141 2.89 -1.24 -21.99
C LEU A 141 2.12 0.03 -21.61
N LEU A 142 0.79 -0.02 -21.63
CA LEU A 142 -0.04 1.11 -21.21
C LEU A 142 0.09 1.39 -19.70
N SER A 143 0.10 0.36 -18.86
CA SER A 143 0.29 0.53 -17.41
C SER A 143 1.71 1.01 -17.07
N LEU A 144 2.73 0.55 -17.79
CA LEU A 144 4.10 1.08 -17.70
C LEU A 144 4.14 2.57 -18.06
N LEU A 145 3.53 2.96 -19.18
CA LEU A 145 3.48 4.35 -19.64
C LEU A 145 2.74 5.24 -18.63
N LEU A 146 1.61 4.77 -18.10
CA LEU A 146 0.86 5.48 -17.05
C LEU A 146 1.70 5.64 -15.79
N GLY A 147 2.36 4.56 -15.32
CA GLY A 147 3.16 4.57 -14.11
C GLY A 147 4.37 5.50 -14.21
N LEU A 148 5.15 5.37 -15.29
CA LEU A 148 6.31 6.24 -15.54
C LEU A 148 5.90 7.68 -15.84
N GLY A 149 4.80 7.89 -16.58
CA GLY A 149 4.25 9.22 -16.84
C GLY A 149 3.79 9.92 -15.56
N THR A 150 3.08 9.21 -14.68
CA THR A 150 2.65 9.73 -13.38
C THR A 150 3.85 10.08 -12.51
N ALA A 151 4.87 9.20 -12.47
CA ALA A 151 6.09 9.45 -11.70
C ALA A 151 6.86 10.66 -12.25
N TRP A 152 7.03 10.74 -13.57
CA TRP A 152 7.74 11.83 -14.23
C TRP A 152 7.05 13.18 -13.99
N LEU A 153 5.73 13.25 -14.16
CA LEU A 153 4.96 14.47 -13.92
C LEU A 153 4.98 14.85 -12.42
N ALA A 154 4.89 13.88 -11.51
CA ALA A 154 4.99 14.16 -10.07
C ALA A 154 6.38 14.72 -9.69
N LEU A 155 7.45 14.21 -10.27
CA LEU A 155 8.82 14.70 -10.04
C LEU A 155 9.04 16.09 -10.65
N LEU A 156 8.48 16.36 -11.83
CA LEU A 156 8.52 17.67 -12.47
C LEU A 156 7.79 18.72 -11.61
N LEU A 157 6.59 18.41 -11.12
CA LEU A 157 5.80 19.30 -10.26
C LEU A 157 6.41 19.46 -8.86
N SER A 158 7.03 18.42 -8.30
CA SER A 158 7.77 18.53 -7.03
C SER A 158 9.00 19.45 -7.16
N SER A 159 9.64 19.41 -8.33
CA SER A 159 10.76 20.29 -8.68
C SER A 159 10.35 21.75 -8.92
N ALA A 160 9.03 22.03 -9.01
CA ALA A 160 8.52 23.39 -9.16
C ALA A 160 8.98 24.31 -8.02
N ARG A 161 9.30 23.77 -6.82
CA ARG A 161 9.85 24.53 -5.68
C ARG A 161 11.09 25.36 -6.01
N GLY A 162 11.86 24.98 -7.04
CA GLY A 162 13.03 25.70 -7.53
C GLY A 162 12.77 26.67 -8.69
N TRP A 163 11.56 26.73 -9.25
CA TRP A 163 11.28 27.58 -10.41
C TRP A 163 11.29 29.07 -10.05
N SER A 164 11.87 29.88 -10.94
CA SER A 164 11.97 31.35 -10.84
C SER A 164 10.79 32.09 -11.48
N ILE A 165 9.97 31.40 -12.28
CA ILE A 165 8.89 31.98 -13.09
C ILE A 165 7.62 32.27 -12.27
N PHE A 166 7.39 31.57 -11.15
CA PHE A 166 6.15 31.67 -10.38
C PHE A 166 6.31 32.37 -9.03
N THR A 167 5.21 32.97 -8.55
CA THR A 167 5.12 33.53 -7.20
C THR A 167 5.31 32.44 -6.13
N ARG A 168 5.85 32.82 -4.97
CA ARG A 168 6.19 31.89 -3.88
C ARG A 168 5.00 31.03 -3.44
N PHE A 169 3.79 31.61 -3.40
CA PHE A 169 2.57 30.89 -3.00
C PHE A 169 2.23 29.77 -3.97
N VAL A 170 2.09 30.09 -5.26
CA VAL A 170 1.74 29.10 -6.30
C VAL A 170 2.78 27.99 -6.40
N ARG A 171 4.05 28.35 -6.26
CA ARG A 171 5.16 27.41 -6.31
C ARG A 171 5.12 26.35 -5.20
N VAL A 172 4.78 26.77 -3.98
CA VAL A 172 4.66 25.87 -2.82
C VAL A 172 3.42 25.00 -2.96
N SER A 173 2.28 25.58 -3.35
CA SER A 173 1.05 24.82 -3.57
C SER A 173 1.20 23.75 -4.65
N ILE A 174 1.84 24.04 -5.77
CA ILE A 174 2.09 23.06 -6.83
C ILE A 174 2.97 21.91 -6.32
N ALA A 175 4.04 22.23 -5.60
CA ALA A 175 4.96 21.21 -5.08
C ALA A 175 4.29 20.30 -4.03
N ASP A 176 3.43 20.84 -3.18
CA ASP A 176 2.78 20.09 -2.10
C ASP A 176 1.66 19.17 -2.63
N TYR A 177 0.99 19.55 -3.73
CA TYR A 177 -0.04 18.73 -4.39
C TYR A 177 0.46 17.93 -5.62
N ALA A 178 1.77 17.95 -5.90
CA ALA A 178 2.37 17.35 -7.10
C ALA A 178 1.97 15.89 -7.33
N ALA A 179 2.08 15.04 -6.30
CA ALA A 179 1.75 13.62 -6.40
C ALA A 179 0.25 13.39 -6.65
N THR A 180 -0.61 14.08 -5.91
CA THR A 180 -2.07 13.96 -6.05
C THR A 180 -2.55 14.46 -7.41
N PHE A 181 -2.05 15.61 -7.85
CA PHE A 181 -2.40 16.17 -9.16
C PHE A 181 -1.96 15.26 -10.30
N SER A 182 -0.74 14.70 -10.22
CA SER A 182 -0.24 13.76 -11.23
C SER A 182 -1.13 12.53 -11.36
N ILE A 183 -1.55 11.94 -10.23
CA ILE A 183 -2.47 10.79 -10.21
C ILE A 183 -3.80 11.15 -10.87
N LEU A 184 -4.39 12.31 -10.56
CA LEU A 184 -5.67 12.74 -11.15
C LEU A 184 -5.58 12.88 -12.68
N VAL A 185 -4.51 13.48 -13.19
CA VAL A 185 -4.29 13.64 -14.64
C VAL A 185 -4.18 12.28 -15.32
N PHE A 186 -3.36 11.38 -14.78
CA PHE A 186 -3.10 10.08 -15.40
C PHE A 186 -4.22 9.05 -15.18
N ILE A 187 -5.12 9.25 -14.21
CA ILE A 187 -6.40 8.51 -14.13
C ILE A 187 -7.41 9.03 -15.16
N ALA A 188 -7.42 10.34 -15.43
CA ALA A 188 -8.36 10.93 -16.38
C ALA A 188 -8.06 10.54 -17.83
N ILE A 189 -6.80 10.34 -18.20
CA ILE A 189 -6.38 9.96 -19.56
C ILE A 189 -7.03 8.64 -20.04
N PRO A 190 -6.90 7.50 -19.33
CA PRO A 190 -7.54 6.26 -19.77
C PRO A 190 -9.07 6.39 -19.72
N TYR A 191 -9.63 7.11 -18.75
CA TYR A 191 -11.08 7.31 -18.66
C TYR A 191 -11.63 8.15 -19.82
N ALA A 192 -10.89 9.15 -20.29
CA ALA A 192 -11.25 9.98 -21.43
C ALA A 192 -10.96 9.31 -22.79
N ALA A 193 -9.96 8.44 -22.85
CA ALA A 193 -9.57 7.73 -24.08
C ALA A 193 -10.43 6.47 -24.35
N PHE A 194 -11.00 5.84 -23.31
CA PHE A 194 -11.77 4.59 -23.42
C PHE A 194 -13.23 4.76 -22.90
N TYR A 195 -14.05 5.55 -23.61
CA TYR A 195 -15.50 5.60 -23.38
C TYR A 195 -16.24 4.34 -23.90
N GLU A 196 -15.67 3.15 -23.75
CA GLU A 196 -16.38 1.89 -23.95
C GLU A 196 -16.24 1.05 -22.68
N TYR A 197 -17.23 1.23 -21.82
CA TYR A 197 -17.53 0.34 -20.72
C TYR A 197 -18.07 -0.96 -21.31
N THR A 198 -17.21 -1.95 -21.52
CA THR A 198 -17.68 -3.34 -21.71
C THR A 198 -17.85 -3.92 -20.31
N PRO A 199 -19.08 -4.08 -19.79
CA PRO A 199 -19.28 -4.73 -18.50
C PRO A 199 -18.78 -6.17 -18.62
N ALA A 200 -18.06 -6.64 -17.60
CA ALA A 200 -17.68 -8.04 -17.47
C ALA A 200 -18.94 -8.91 -17.63
N SER A 201 -19.10 -9.56 -18.78
CA SER A 201 -20.15 -10.56 -18.97
C SER A 201 -19.75 -11.77 -18.15
N ASN A 202 -20.42 -11.93 -17.03
CA ASN A 202 -20.25 -12.99 -16.05
C ASN A 202 -20.97 -14.26 -16.54
N PRO A 203 -20.30 -15.35 -16.96
CA PRO A 203 -20.94 -16.64 -17.13
C PRO A 203 -20.69 -17.46 -15.86
N GLY A 204 -21.33 -17.07 -14.75
CA GLY A 204 -21.23 -17.81 -13.48
C GLY A 204 -21.23 -16.88 -12.28
N GLY A 205 -22.41 -16.72 -11.66
CA GLY A 205 -22.53 -15.95 -10.43
C GLY A 205 -21.66 -16.54 -9.31
N ASN A 206 -20.65 -15.76 -8.89
CA ASN A 206 -20.23 -15.64 -7.52
C ASN A 206 -19.72 -14.20 -7.33
N GLN A 207 -20.44 -13.47 -6.48
CA GLN A 207 -20.28 -12.05 -6.24
C GLN A 207 -19.37 -11.85 -5.03
N SER A 208 -18.05 -11.83 -5.23
CA SER A 208 -17.08 -11.42 -4.19
C SER A 208 -15.67 -11.08 -4.74
N ASP A 209 -15.56 -10.70 -6.02
CA ASP A 209 -14.31 -10.17 -6.57
C ASP A 209 -14.35 -8.63 -6.52
N ASP A 210 -14.02 -8.07 -5.35
CA ASP A 210 -13.66 -6.64 -5.18
C ASP A 210 -12.23 -6.37 -5.69
N THR A 211 -11.83 -7.04 -6.76
CA THR A 211 -10.58 -6.83 -7.45
C THR A 211 -10.71 -5.53 -8.24
N ILE A 212 -10.00 -4.50 -7.76
CA ILE A 212 -9.78 -3.21 -8.43
C ILE A 212 -9.83 -3.38 -9.94
N SER A 213 -10.75 -2.68 -10.59
CA SER A 213 -10.98 -2.64 -12.04
C SER A 213 -9.65 -2.68 -12.79
N THR A 214 -9.20 -3.88 -13.17
CA THR A 214 -8.01 -3.99 -14.01
C THR A 214 -8.43 -3.55 -15.39
N LEU A 215 -7.75 -2.54 -15.93
CA LEU A 215 -7.90 -2.08 -17.30
C LEU A 215 -7.68 -3.26 -18.25
N GLU A 216 -8.75 -3.93 -18.66
CA GLU A 216 -8.73 -4.81 -19.81
C GLU A 216 -8.89 -3.95 -21.05
N VAL A 217 -7.86 -3.97 -21.90
CA VAL A 217 -7.84 -3.27 -23.18
C VAL A 217 -8.91 -3.91 -24.08
N PRO A 218 -9.83 -3.13 -24.68
CA PRO A 218 -10.81 -3.67 -25.62
C PRO A 218 -10.12 -4.41 -26.77
N SER A 219 -10.68 -5.54 -27.17
CA SER A 219 -10.22 -6.41 -28.26
C SER A 219 -10.32 -5.79 -29.66
N SER A 220 -10.45 -4.46 -29.76
CA SER A 220 -10.47 -3.71 -31.02
C SER A 220 -9.08 -3.35 -31.55
N PHE A 221 -8.02 -3.77 -30.87
CA PHE A 221 -6.67 -3.82 -31.43
C PHE A 221 -6.23 -5.28 -31.50
N GLY A 222 -6.42 -5.87 -32.69
CA GLY A 222 -5.87 -7.19 -33.05
C GLY A 222 -4.36 -7.19 -33.15
#